data_AF-A0A6I6G650-F1
#
_entry.id   AF-A0A6I6G650-F1
#
_cell.length_a   1.000
_cell.length_b   1.000
_cell.length_c   1.000
_cell.angle_alpha   90.00
_cell.angle_beta   90.00
_cell.angle_gamma   90.00
#
_symmetry.space_group_name_H-M   'P 1'
#
loop_
_entity.id
_entity.type
_entity.pdbx_description
1 polymer ?
#
loop_
_entity_poly.entity_id
_entity_poly.type
_entity_poly.pdbx_seq_one_letter_code
_entity_poly.pdbx_strand_id
1 'polypeptide(L)'
;MTEPGTRSALSTPVTSRRPRITVDPDAVGRYSEAIARFFGTGQYLLIQTIVVIVWILINVTVVALRFDPYPFILLNLAFSTQAAYAAPLILLAQNRQEDRDKESIAVDRLRATQTKADTEFLARELASVRLSVGETVTRDYLRRELDDLKSSVERIEALLATRDCDGSNTERGKNDSDTRGRR
;
A
#
# COMPACT_ATOMS: atom_id res chain seq x y z
N MET A 1 27.16 -23.22 -57.74
CA MET A 1 26.96 -23.54 -56.31
C MET A 1 28.26 -23.22 -55.59
N THR A 2 28.17 -22.61 -54.39
CA THR A 2 29.25 -22.17 -53.48
C THR A 2 29.54 -20.66 -53.48
N GLU A 3 28.88 -19.96 -52.55
CA GLU A 3 29.39 -18.71 -51.95
C GLU A 3 30.57 -19.01 -51.01
N PRO A 4 31.52 -18.09 -50.88
CA PRO A 4 32.24 -17.90 -49.63
C PRO A 4 32.00 -16.48 -49.08
N GLY A 5 31.40 -16.43 -47.90
CA GLY A 5 31.09 -15.18 -47.20
C GLY A 5 32.33 -14.47 -46.65
N THR A 6 32.23 -13.15 -46.54
CA THR A 6 33.11 -12.35 -45.70
C THR A 6 32.25 -11.43 -44.85
N ARG A 7 31.74 -11.97 -43.74
CA ARG A 7 31.10 -11.17 -42.69
C ARG A 7 32.22 -10.44 -41.95
N SER A 8 32.32 -9.14 -42.15
CA SER A 8 33.20 -8.25 -41.39
C SER A 8 33.06 -8.52 -39.89
N ALA A 9 34.21 -8.76 -39.26
CA ALA A 9 34.32 -9.12 -37.86
C ALA A 9 33.63 -8.07 -36.97
N LEU A 10 32.78 -8.60 -36.09
CA LEU A 10 32.07 -7.87 -35.04
C LEU A 10 33.12 -7.14 -34.17
N SER A 11 33.07 -5.81 -34.18
CA SER A 11 33.83 -4.97 -33.26
C SER A 11 33.38 -5.22 -31.83
N THR A 12 34.06 -6.13 -31.12
CA THR A 12 33.89 -6.28 -29.68
C THR A 12 34.68 -5.19 -28.99
N PRO A 13 34.04 -4.24 -28.27
CA PRO A 13 34.77 -3.26 -27.49
C PRO A 13 35.52 -3.98 -26.37
N VAL A 14 36.83 -3.81 -26.33
CA VAL A 14 37.70 -4.30 -25.25
C VAL A 14 37.29 -3.56 -23.97
N THR A 15 36.54 -4.25 -23.11
CA THR A 15 36.11 -3.69 -21.82
C THR A 15 37.32 -3.61 -20.88
N SER A 16 37.72 -2.37 -20.58
CA SER A 16 38.77 -2.08 -19.60
C SER A 16 38.29 -2.53 -18.21
N ARG A 17 38.92 -3.57 -17.68
CA ARG A 17 38.64 -4.14 -16.36
C ARG A 17 39.13 -3.20 -15.27
N ARG A 18 38.37 -2.13 -14.98
CA ARG A 18 38.63 -1.29 -13.80
C ARG A 18 38.47 -2.14 -12.54
N PRO A 19 39.39 -2.02 -11.55
CA PRO A 19 39.25 -2.72 -10.28
C PRO A 19 38.00 -2.21 -9.57
N ARG A 20 36.97 -3.05 -9.49
CA ARG A 20 35.73 -2.76 -8.78
C ARG A 20 35.99 -3.02 -7.29
N ILE A 21 36.23 -1.95 -6.53
CA ILE A 21 36.25 -2.02 -5.05
C ILE A 21 34.85 -2.51 -4.65
N THR A 22 34.74 -3.80 -4.36
CA THR A 22 33.50 -4.42 -3.90
C THR A 22 33.45 -4.21 -2.41
N VAL A 23 32.95 -3.04 -2.02
CA VAL A 23 32.63 -2.76 -0.61
C VAL A 23 31.43 -3.63 -0.25
N ASP A 24 31.61 -4.52 0.72
CA ASP A 24 30.59 -5.47 1.16
C ASP A 24 29.34 -4.70 1.68
N PRO A 25 28.22 -4.72 0.94
CA PRO A 25 27.05 -3.91 1.24
C PRO A 25 26.40 -4.29 2.57
N ASP A 26 26.59 -5.52 3.04
CA ASP A 26 25.97 -6.02 4.28
C ASP A 26 26.70 -5.49 5.53
N ALA A 27 28.04 -5.49 5.50
CA ALA A 27 28.84 -4.88 6.56
C ALA A 27 28.54 -3.38 6.67
N VAL A 28 28.56 -2.70 5.52
CA VAL A 28 28.29 -1.26 5.42
C VAL A 28 26.84 -0.93 5.79
N GLY A 29 25.87 -1.80 5.48
CA GLY A 29 24.48 -1.72 5.94
C GLY A 29 24.36 -1.62 7.46
N ARG A 30 24.99 -2.56 8.19
CA ARG A 30 24.95 -2.63 9.65
C ARG A 30 25.62 -1.43 10.33
N TYR A 31 26.76 -0.97 9.80
CA TYR A 31 27.43 0.22 10.34
C TYR A 31 26.58 1.49 10.17
N SER A 32 25.91 1.66 9.03
CA SER A 32 25.01 2.82 8.87
C SER A 32 23.78 2.76 9.72
N GLU A 33 23.21 1.58 9.95
CA GLU A 33 22.05 1.43 10.83
C GLU A 33 22.40 1.80 12.29
N ALA A 34 23.63 1.51 12.73
CA ALA A 34 24.13 1.97 14.01
C ALA A 34 24.34 3.50 14.02
N ILE A 35 24.94 4.06 12.97
CA ILE A 35 25.21 5.50 12.85
C ILE A 35 23.91 6.31 12.77
N ALA A 36 22.91 5.85 12.02
CA ALA A 36 21.61 6.53 11.89
C ALA A 36 20.87 6.60 13.24
N ARG A 37 20.86 5.50 13.99
CA ARG A 37 20.28 5.48 15.35
C ARG A 37 21.06 6.34 16.34
N PHE A 38 22.38 6.45 16.15
CA PHE A 38 23.26 7.27 16.98
C PHE A 38 23.05 8.77 16.78
N PHE A 39 22.83 9.24 15.53
CA PHE A 39 22.53 10.64 15.24
C PHE A 39 21.07 11.04 15.49
N GLY A 40 20.12 10.11 15.40
CA GLY A 40 18.69 10.39 15.58
C GLY A 40 18.22 10.44 17.05
N THR A 41 18.94 9.79 17.95
CA THR A 41 18.67 9.82 19.40
C THR A 41 19.57 10.90 19.99
N GLY A 42 19.07 11.84 20.79
CA GLY A 42 19.83 13.00 21.35
C GLY A 42 21.11 12.66 22.13
N GLN A 43 21.48 11.39 22.21
CA GLN A 43 22.73 10.84 22.72
C GLN A 43 23.99 11.36 22.01
N TYR A 44 23.95 11.66 20.71
CA TYR A 44 25.10 12.28 20.01
C TYR A 44 25.47 13.64 20.63
N LEU A 45 24.47 14.50 20.82
CA LEU A 45 24.68 15.82 21.43
C LEU A 45 25.19 15.71 22.87
N LEU A 46 24.70 14.72 23.63
CA LEU A 46 25.16 14.48 25.00
C LEU A 46 26.62 14.04 25.06
N ILE A 47 27.02 13.06 24.23
CA ILE A 47 28.41 12.60 24.16
C ILE A 47 29.33 13.73 23.66
N GLN A 48 28.92 14.46 22.63
CA GLN A 48 29.68 15.59 22.10
C GLN A 48 29.89 16.68 23.16
N THR A 49 28.86 16.98 23.95
CA THR A 49 28.94 17.96 25.04
C THR A 49 29.91 17.50 26.13
N ILE A 50 29.85 16.22 26.53
CA ILE A 50 30.79 15.65 27.52
C ILE A 50 32.23 15.74 27.01
N VAL A 51 32.47 15.35 25.76
CA VAL A 51 33.81 15.40 25.16
C VAL A 51 34.35 16.84 25.14
N VAL A 52 33.53 17.82 24.75
CA VAL A 52 33.93 19.24 24.78
C VAL A 52 34.25 19.71 26.19
N ILE A 53 33.43 19.35 27.19
CA ILE A 53 33.68 19.70 28.60
C ILE A 53 35.01 19.09 29.08
N VAL A 54 35.22 17.79 28.85
CA VAL A 54 36.46 17.10 29.24
C VAL A 54 37.67 17.73 28.54
N TRP A 55 37.53 18.07 27.26
CA TRP A 55 38.60 18.70 26.49
C TRP A 55 38.97 20.08 27.05
N ILE A 56 37.98 20.90 27.40
CA ILE A 56 38.19 22.20 28.06
C ILE A 56 38.92 21.99 29.40
N LEU A 57 38.49 21.03 30.21
CA LEU A 57 39.12 20.75 31.51
C LEU A 57 40.59 20.31 31.37
N ILE A 58 40.90 19.44 30.43
CA ILE A 58 42.28 19.04 30.11
C ILE A 58 43.08 20.26 29.67
N ASN A 59 42.53 21.09 28.78
CA ASN A 59 43.22 22.26 28.26
C ASN A 59 43.51 23.29 29.37
N VAL A 60 42.54 23.57 30.25
CA VAL A 60 42.71 24.45 31.42
C VAL A 60 43.79 23.92 32.38
N THR A 61 43.82 22.59 32.60
CA THR A 61 44.84 21.96 33.46
C THR A 61 46.24 22.06 32.85
N VAL A 62 46.36 21.91 31.53
CA VAL A 62 47.62 22.05 30.78
C VAL A 62 48.09 23.51 30.72
N VAL A 63 47.17 24.47 30.63
CA VAL A 63 47.46 25.92 30.71
C VAL A 63 47.94 26.30 32.11
N ALA A 64 47.36 25.72 33.17
CA ALA A 64 47.84 25.90 34.55
C ALA A 64 49.29 25.38 34.73
N LEU A 65 49.73 24.43 33.89
CA LEU A 65 51.10 23.92 33.80
C LEU A 65 52.03 24.76 32.89
N ARG A 66 51.64 26.00 32.51
CA ARG A 66 52.38 26.96 31.65
C ARG A 66 52.63 26.52 30.20
N PHE A 67 51.94 25.50 29.68
CA PHE A 67 52.21 25.00 28.34
C PHE A 67 51.53 25.77 27.19
N ASP A 68 50.63 26.74 27.46
CA ASP A 68 50.09 27.64 26.41
C ASP A 68 49.48 28.95 26.99
N PRO A 69 50.18 30.11 26.97
CA PRO A 69 49.61 31.42 27.29
C PRO A 69 48.67 31.96 26.18
N TYR A 70 47.68 32.77 26.56
CA TYR A 70 46.66 33.39 25.68
C TYR A 70 47.22 33.98 24.37
N PRO A 71 46.64 33.72 23.17
CA PRO A 71 45.34 33.12 22.86
C PRO A 71 45.47 31.61 22.54
N PHE A 72 44.49 30.80 22.93
CA PHE A 72 44.46 29.33 22.79
C PHE A 72 44.52 28.84 21.33
N ILE A 73 45.67 28.97 20.67
CA ILE A 73 45.87 28.72 19.25
C ILE A 73 45.62 27.24 18.92
N LEU A 74 46.03 26.35 19.81
CA LEU A 74 45.86 24.91 19.66
C LEU A 74 44.39 24.49 19.77
N LEU A 75 43.62 25.11 20.67
CA LEU A 75 42.19 24.83 20.82
C LEU A 75 41.42 25.27 19.57
N ASN A 76 41.70 26.47 19.09
CA ASN A 76 41.02 27.01 17.92
C ASN A 76 41.39 26.23 16.64
N LEU A 77 42.65 25.81 16.51
CA LEU A 77 43.11 24.97 15.40
C LEU A 77 42.47 23.58 15.42
N ALA A 78 42.39 22.96 16.61
CA ALA A 78 41.75 21.66 16.78
C ALA A 78 40.24 21.74 16.46
N PHE A 79 39.54 22.77 16.95
CA PHE A 79 38.12 22.99 16.64
C PHE A 79 37.88 23.25 15.14
N SER A 80 38.75 24.05 14.51
CA SER A 80 38.67 24.32 13.07
C SER A 80 38.84 23.03 12.26
N THR A 81 39.75 22.16 12.67
CA THR A 81 39.96 20.86 12.03
C THR A 81 38.80 19.90 12.30
N GLN A 82 38.22 19.93 13.49
CA GLN A 82 37.04 19.14 13.86
C GLN A 82 35.82 19.52 13.01
N ALA A 83 35.57 20.81 12.83
CA ALA A 83 34.52 21.31 11.94
C ALA A 83 34.80 20.93 10.48
N ALA A 84 36.05 21.04 10.02
CA ALA A 84 36.44 20.70 8.65
C ALA A 84 36.26 19.20 8.32
N TYR A 85 36.53 18.30 9.27
CA TYR A 85 36.34 16.86 9.09
C TYR A 85 34.87 16.41 9.22
N ALA A 86 34.01 17.21 9.87
CA ALA A 86 32.59 16.91 9.96
C ALA A 86 31.87 16.95 8.59
N ALA A 87 32.23 17.91 7.72
CA ALA A 87 31.63 18.09 6.41
C ALA A 87 31.67 16.83 5.50
N PRO A 88 32.81 16.16 5.31
CA PRO A 88 32.86 14.93 4.50
C PRO A 88 32.11 13.76 5.15
N LEU A 89 32.12 13.64 6.48
CA LEU A 89 31.36 12.59 7.18
C LEU A 89 29.85 12.74 6.99
N ILE A 90 29.36 13.98 7.07
CA ILE A 90 27.96 14.33 6.82
C ILE A 90 27.60 14.03 5.35
N LEU A 91 28.47 14.39 4.40
CA LEU A 91 28.27 14.08 2.97
C LEU A 91 28.17 12.57 2.71
N LEU A 92 28.99 11.75 3.36
CA LEU A 92 28.88 10.29 3.26
C LEU A 92 27.58 9.75 3.88
N ALA A 93 27.12 10.34 4.98
CA ALA A 93 25.85 9.97 5.60
C ALA A 93 24.65 10.35 4.71
N GLN A 94 24.71 11.51 4.05
CA GLN A 94 23.65 12.03 3.17
C GLN A 94 23.54 11.24 1.87
N ASN A 95 24.66 10.90 1.21
CA ASN A 95 24.64 10.09 -0.03
C ASN A 95 23.90 8.75 0.14
N ARG A 96 23.97 8.14 1.34
CA ARG A 96 23.26 6.90 1.63
C ARG A 96 21.78 7.07 1.92
N GLN A 97 21.37 8.23 2.43
CA GLN A 97 19.96 8.56 2.59
C GLN A 97 19.32 8.79 1.23
N GLU A 98 19.98 9.54 0.35
CA GLU A 98 19.50 9.77 -1.02
C GLU A 98 19.35 8.48 -1.83
N ASP A 99 20.25 7.51 -1.65
CA ASP A 99 20.14 6.23 -2.36
C ASP A 99 18.99 5.35 -1.84
N ARG A 100 18.74 5.33 -0.51
CA ARG A 100 17.55 4.69 0.06
C ARG A 100 16.25 5.39 -0.39
N ASP A 101 16.27 6.72 -0.49
CA ASP A 101 15.13 7.51 -0.94
C ASP A 101 14.82 7.27 -2.41
N LYS A 102 15.84 7.09 -3.26
CA LYS A 102 15.65 6.68 -4.66
C LYS A 102 15.03 5.30 -4.77
N GLU A 103 15.48 4.33 -3.96
CA GLU A 103 14.90 2.98 -3.94
C GLU A 103 13.44 3.00 -3.47
N SER A 104 13.11 3.76 -2.43
CA SER A 104 11.74 3.87 -1.93
C SER A 104 10.79 4.49 -2.96
N ILE A 105 11.24 5.53 -3.68
CA ILE A 105 10.47 6.15 -4.77
C ILE A 105 10.24 5.17 -5.93
N ALA A 106 11.22 4.32 -6.26
CA ALA A 106 11.08 3.32 -7.32
C ALA A 106 10.05 2.24 -6.95
N VAL A 107 10.09 1.74 -5.71
CA VAL A 107 9.11 0.78 -5.20
C VAL A 107 7.71 1.37 -5.15
N ASP A 108 7.57 2.62 -4.74
CA ASP A 108 6.28 3.31 -4.68
C ASP A 108 5.65 3.49 -6.07
N ARG A 109 6.45 3.86 -7.07
CA ARG A 109 6.00 3.91 -8.47
C ARG A 109 5.47 2.56 -8.96
N LEU A 110 6.17 1.47 -8.64
CA LEU A 110 5.73 0.13 -9.03
C LEU A 110 4.39 -0.23 -8.36
N ARG A 111 4.26 0.05 -7.05
CA ARG A 111 3.02 -0.16 -6.31
C ARG A 111 1.87 0.66 -6.89
N ALA A 112 2.08 1.93 -7.20
CA ALA A 112 1.07 2.78 -7.81
C ALA A 112 0.59 2.23 -9.17
N THR A 113 1.49 1.67 -9.98
CA THR A 113 1.10 1.02 -11.24
C THR A 113 0.29 -0.26 -11.03
N GLN A 114 0.65 -1.09 -10.04
CA GLN A 114 -0.09 -2.31 -9.70
C GLN A 114 -1.49 -1.98 -9.16
N THR A 115 -1.59 -1.07 -8.20
CA THR A 115 -2.87 -0.64 -7.63
C THR A 115 -3.81 -0.08 -8.70
N LYS A 116 -3.26 0.65 -9.68
CA LYS A 116 -4.05 1.14 -10.82
C LYS A 116 -4.59 -0.02 -11.66
N ALA A 117 -3.75 -1.00 -12.00
CA ALA A 117 -4.16 -2.17 -12.78
C ALA A 117 -5.20 -3.03 -12.05
N ASP A 118 -5.01 -3.26 -10.74
CA ASP A 118 -5.95 -4.00 -9.91
C ASP A 118 -7.31 -3.30 -9.83
N THR A 119 -7.31 -1.97 -9.70
CA THR A 119 -8.55 -1.17 -9.69
C THR A 119 -9.28 -1.26 -11.03
N GLU A 120 -8.55 -1.19 -12.14
CA GLU A 120 -9.11 -1.32 -13.49
C GLU A 120 -9.68 -2.72 -13.74
N PHE A 121 -8.99 -3.76 -13.26
CA PHE A 121 -9.46 -5.14 -13.30
C PHE A 121 -10.75 -5.30 -12.49
N LEU A 122 -10.77 -4.85 -11.24
CA LEU A 122 -11.95 -4.92 -10.38
C LEU A 122 -13.14 -4.13 -10.96
N ALA A 123 -12.89 -2.96 -11.56
CA ALA A 123 -13.93 -2.19 -12.22
C ALA A 123 -14.53 -2.94 -13.43
N ARG A 124 -13.69 -3.63 -14.20
CA ARG A 124 -14.13 -4.44 -15.35
C ARG A 124 -14.91 -5.68 -14.92
N GLU A 125 -14.44 -6.37 -13.89
CA GLU A 125 -15.16 -7.50 -13.27
C GLU A 125 -16.50 -7.05 -12.67
N LEU A 126 -16.53 -5.91 -11.98
CA LEU A 126 -17.78 -5.38 -11.45
C LEU A 126 -18.77 -5.00 -12.57
N ALA A 127 -18.26 -4.43 -13.67
CA ALA A 127 -19.08 -4.10 -14.83
C ALA A 127 -19.63 -5.36 -15.53
N SER A 128 -18.81 -6.41 -15.71
CA SER A 128 -19.26 -7.68 -16.31
C SER A 128 -20.29 -8.39 -15.42
N VAL A 129 -20.05 -8.44 -14.11
CA VAL A 129 -21.00 -8.99 -13.13
C VAL A 129 -22.31 -8.20 -13.17
N ARG A 130 -22.25 -6.86 -13.17
CA ARG A 130 -23.46 -6.02 -13.24
C ARG A 130 -24.27 -6.27 -14.50
N LEU A 131 -23.62 -6.44 -15.65
CA LEU A 131 -24.30 -6.77 -16.91
C LEU A 131 -24.95 -8.16 -16.84
N SER A 132 -24.23 -9.16 -16.35
CA SER A 132 -24.76 -10.54 -16.22
C SER A 132 -25.96 -10.64 -15.26
N VAL A 133 -25.93 -9.91 -14.14
CA VAL A 133 -27.04 -9.86 -13.17
C VAL A 133 -28.21 -9.03 -13.71
N GLY A 134 -27.90 -7.92 -14.39
CA GLY A 134 -28.90 -7.00 -14.94
C GLY A 134 -29.73 -7.58 -16.08
N GLU A 135 -29.17 -8.50 -16.87
CA GLU A 135 -29.85 -9.07 -18.04
C GLU A 135 -30.80 -10.24 -17.68
N THR A 136 -30.43 -11.11 -16.73
CA THR A 136 -31.14 -12.38 -16.54
C THR A 136 -32.00 -12.47 -15.28
N VAL A 137 -31.66 -11.75 -14.20
CA VAL A 137 -32.30 -12.01 -12.90
C VAL A 137 -33.51 -11.12 -12.65
N THR A 138 -33.47 -9.83 -12.99
CA THR A 138 -34.54 -8.93 -12.55
C THR A 138 -35.81 -9.03 -13.38
N ARG A 139 -35.70 -9.13 -14.71
CA ARG A 139 -36.87 -9.09 -15.60
C ARG A 139 -37.70 -10.37 -15.54
N ASP A 140 -37.04 -11.52 -15.63
CA ASP A 140 -37.73 -12.81 -15.68
C ASP A 140 -38.24 -13.24 -14.30
N TYR A 141 -37.52 -12.90 -13.23
CA TYR A 141 -37.98 -13.13 -11.86
C TYR A 141 -39.18 -12.26 -11.50
N LEU A 142 -39.12 -10.93 -11.73
CA LEU A 142 -40.25 -10.03 -11.46
C LEU A 142 -41.50 -10.44 -12.24
N ARG A 143 -41.34 -10.92 -13.47
CA ARG A 143 -42.46 -11.38 -14.30
C ARG A 143 -43.08 -12.67 -13.77
N ARG A 144 -42.26 -13.64 -13.38
CA ARG A 144 -42.75 -14.89 -12.74
C ARG A 144 -43.46 -14.60 -11.43
N GLU A 145 -42.91 -13.74 -10.59
CA GLU A 145 -43.52 -13.41 -9.30
C GLU A 145 -44.86 -12.67 -9.47
N LEU A 146 -44.95 -11.76 -10.46
CA LEU A 146 -46.22 -11.12 -10.81
C LEU A 146 -47.26 -12.11 -11.34
N ASP A 147 -46.86 -13.05 -12.21
CA ASP A 147 -47.75 -14.08 -12.73
C ASP A 147 -48.21 -15.05 -11.63
N ASP A 148 -47.33 -15.41 -10.69
CA ASP A 148 -47.66 -16.27 -9.55
C ASP A 148 -48.62 -15.58 -8.58
N LEU A 149 -48.39 -14.30 -8.26
CA LEU A 149 -49.33 -13.48 -7.49
C LEU A 149 -50.68 -13.40 -8.18
N LYS A 150 -50.71 -13.15 -9.50
CA LYS A 150 -51.95 -13.10 -10.27
C LYS A 150 -52.72 -14.42 -10.19
N SER A 151 -52.02 -15.54 -10.35
CA SER A 151 -52.62 -16.88 -10.29
C SER A 151 -53.20 -17.18 -8.90
N SER A 152 -52.54 -16.70 -7.84
CA SER A 152 -53.01 -16.84 -6.46
C SER A 152 -54.29 -16.05 -6.22
N VAL A 153 -54.39 -14.84 -6.77
CA VAL A 153 -55.61 -14.03 -6.72
C VAL A 153 -56.76 -14.69 -7.48
N GLU A 154 -56.52 -15.17 -8.71
CA GLU A 154 -57.55 -15.90 -9.49
C GLU A 154 -58.03 -17.17 -8.78
N ARG A 155 -57.14 -17.91 -8.11
CA ARG A 155 -57.52 -19.05 -7.27
C ARG A 155 -58.40 -18.66 -6.10
N ILE A 156 -58.09 -17.56 -5.42
CA ILE A 156 -58.90 -17.05 -4.31
C ILE A 156 -60.28 -16.63 -4.82
N GLU A 157 -60.35 -15.93 -5.95
CA GLU A 157 -61.62 -15.54 -6.58
C GLU A 157 -62.46 -16.76 -6.97
N ALA A 158 -61.84 -17.79 -7.56
CA ALA A 158 -62.54 -19.03 -7.88
C ALA A 158 -63.06 -19.76 -6.63
N LEU A 159 -62.28 -19.80 -5.54
CA LEU A 159 -62.71 -20.38 -4.26
C LEU A 159 -63.88 -19.59 -3.64
N LEU A 160 -63.87 -18.26 -3.74
CA LEU A 160 -64.96 -17.40 -3.29
C LEU A 160 -66.23 -17.63 -4.13
N ALA A 161 -66.13 -17.65 -5.46
CA ALA A 161 -67.24 -17.91 -6.35
C ALA A 161 -67.89 -19.29 -6.12
N THR A 162 -67.07 -20.32 -5.84
CA THR A 162 -67.57 -21.66 -5.53
C THR A 162 -68.32 -21.69 -4.19
N ARG A 163 -67.86 -20.90 -3.21
CA ARG A 163 -68.49 -20.79 -1.88
C ARG A 163 -69.81 -20.04 -1.91
N ASP A 164 -69.95 -19.03 -2.77
CA ASP A 164 -71.21 -18.32 -2.99
C ASP A 164 -72.28 -19.25 -3.61
N CYS A 165 -71.88 -20.12 -4.56
CA CYS A 165 -72.77 -21.13 -5.12
C CYS A 165 -73.25 -22.15 -4.08
N ASP A 166 -72.37 -22.63 -3.19
CA ASP A 166 -72.72 -23.59 -2.12
C ASP A 166 -73.67 -22.98 -1.06
N GLY A 167 -73.46 -21.71 -0.71
CA GLY A 167 -74.35 -20.94 0.16
C GLY A 167 -75.77 -20.80 -0.41
N SER A 168 -75.87 -20.50 -1.71
CA SER A 168 -77.18 -20.34 -2.38
C SER A 168 -78.01 -21.62 -2.43
N ASN A 169 -77.37 -22.79 -2.55
CA ASN A 169 -78.05 -24.08 -2.58
C ASN A 169 -78.55 -24.48 -1.18
N THR A 170 -77.78 -24.12 -0.14
CA THR A 170 -78.14 -24.38 1.27
C THR A 170 -79.30 -23.50 1.75
N GLU A 171 -79.35 -22.22 1.38
CA GLU A 171 -80.49 -21.34 1.70
C GLU A 171 -81.76 -21.74 0.96
N ARG A 172 -81.64 -22.18 -0.31
CA ARG A 172 -82.79 -22.64 -1.10
C ARG A 172 -83.40 -23.93 -0.55
N GLY A 173 -82.57 -24.87 -0.08
CA GLY A 173 -83.03 -26.09 0.58
C GLY A 173 -83.73 -25.84 1.93
N LYS A 174 -83.34 -24.78 2.65
CA LYS A 174 -83.96 -24.43 3.94
C LYS A 174 -85.31 -23.74 3.76
N ASN A 175 -85.46 -22.84 2.78
CA ASN A 175 -86.75 -22.19 2.49
C ASN A 175 -87.82 -23.16 1.97
N ASP A 176 -87.44 -24.21 1.22
CA ASP A 176 -88.38 -25.21 0.71
C ASP A 176 -88.83 -26.22 1.79
N SER A 177 -88.09 -26.30 2.90
CA SER A 177 -88.46 -27.11 4.06
C SER A 177 -89.46 -26.44 5.00
N ASP A 178 -89.55 -25.11 4.99
CA ASP A 178 -90.47 -24.33 5.85
C ASP A 178 -91.88 -24.19 5.24
N THR A 179 -92.00 -24.24 3.91
CA THR A 179 -93.30 -24.21 3.19
C THR A 179 -94.03 -25.54 3.14
N ARG A 180 -93.40 -26.66 3.53
CA ARG A 180 -94.02 -28.00 3.52
C ARG A 180 -94.68 -28.42 4.84
N GLY A 181 -94.62 -27.58 5.88
CA GLY A 181 -95.13 -27.89 7.23
C GLY A 181 -96.47 -27.26 7.63
N ARG A 182 -97.15 -26.50 6.74
CA ARG A 182 -98.47 -25.91 7.02
C ARG A 182 -99.55 -26.53 6.14
N ARG A 183 -100.07 -27.69 6.55
CA ARG A 183 -101.41 -28.16 6.22
C ARG A 183 -102.08 -28.59 7.50
#